data_AF-A0A2J4RE51-F1
#
_entry.id   AF-A0A2J4RE51-F1
#
_cell.length_a   1.000
_cell.length_b   1.000
_cell.length_c   1.000
_cell.angle_alpha   90.00
_cell.angle_beta   90.00
_cell.angle_gamma   90.00
#
_symmetry.space_group_name_H-M   'P 1'
#
loop_
_entity.id
_entity.type
_entity.pdbx_description
1 polymer ?
#
loop_
_entity_poly.entity_id
_entity_poly.type
_entity_poly.pdbx_seq_one_letter_code
_entity_poly.pdbx_strand_id
1 'polypeptide(L)'
;MRQTITLMIALTALLLPAAALAARERVEVLQNQLEHPWALAFLPDDRGILMTLRGGELRLWQRDKGLAPAISGVPQVWANGQGGLLDVALAPDFAQSRRVWLSYAEGGSDDKAGTAVGYGRLSEDLQRLENFQVVFRQQPKLSTGNHFGGRLVFDGRGYLFIGLGENNQRSTAQDLDKLQGKVVRLTADGKVPDDNPFVGQAGVRPEIWSYGIRNPQGMAMNPWSDTLWLNEHGPRGGDEINLVQKGKNYGWPLATHGINYSGLPIPEAKGKTLEGTEAPLFVWAKSPAVSGMAFYNAPTFPQWQHRLFIGALKDTSLIVLKVDGNKVTEQERILGDRGKRIRDVRVGPDGYLYVLTDESNGELLKVSPAS
;
A
#
# COMPACT_ATOMS: atom_id res chain seq x y z
N MET A 1 76.13 -38.81 -11.19
CA MET A 1 75.88 -37.35 -11.33
C MET A 1 74.48 -37.15 -11.88
N ARG A 2 73.55 -36.70 -11.03
CA ARG A 2 72.28 -35.98 -11.30
C ARG A 2 71.39 -36.21 -10.07
N GLN A 3 71.49 -35.28 -9.10
CA GLN A 3 70.63 -35.20 -7.93
C GLN A 3 69.32 -34.52 -8.35
N THR A 4 68.19 -35.17 -8.07
CA THR A 4 66.86 -34.63 -8.28
C THR A 4 66.41 -33.99 -6.97
N ILE A 5 66.28 -32.66 -6.97
CA ILE A 5 65.81 -31.87 -5.83
C ILE A 5 64.28 -31.88 -5.85
N THR A 6 63.66 -32.51 -4.86
CA THR A 6 62.20 -32.48 -4.66
C THR A 6 61.85 -31.22 -3.87
N LEU A 7 61.22 -30.25 -4.54
CA LEU A 7 60.72 -29.02 -3.94
C LEU A 7 59.34 -29.28 -3.31
N MET A 8 59.27 -29.34 -1.98
CA MET A 8 58.01 -29.37 -1.23
C MET A 8 57.43 -27.95 -1.16
N ILE A 9 56.35 -27.69 -1.89
CA ILE A 9 55.56 -26.46 -1.75
C ILE A 9 54.53 -26.69 -0.64
N ALA A 10 54.75 -26.07 0.52
CA ALA A 10 53.79 -26.04 1.61
C ALA A 10 52.66 -25.04 1.28
N LEU A 11 51.49 -25.56 0.93
CA LEU A 11 50.28 -24.78 0.70
C LEU A 11 49.69 -24.34 2.06
N THR A 12 49.97 -23.12 2.49
CA THR A 12 49.33 -22.52 3.66
C THR A 12 47.95 -22.01 3.27
N ALA A 13 46.90 -22.76 3.61
CA ALA A 13 45.53 -22.31 3.47
C ALA A 13 45.22 -21.26 4.55
N LEU A 14 45.17 -19.97 4.17
CA LEU A 14 44.55 -18.94 5.00
C LEU A 14 43.03 -19.18 5.03
N LEU A 15 42.54 -19.81 6.10
CA LEU A 15 41.12 -19.78 6.47
C LEU A 15 40.80 -18.38 7.00
N LEU A 16 40.31 -17.51 6.13
CA LEU A 16 39.59 -16.31 6.58
C LEU A 16 38.27 -16.79 7.20
N PRO A 17 37.96 -16.43 8.46
CA PRO A 17 36.65 -16.71 9.01
C PRO A 17 35.64 -15.88 8.20
N ALA A 18 34.75 -16.58 7.48
CA ALA A 18 33.54 -15.97 6.96
C ALA A 18 32.75 -15.48 8.18
N ALA A 19 32.80 -14.19 8.47
CA ALA A 19 31.87 -13.58 9.40
C ALA A 19 30.48 -13.80 8.81
N ALA A 20 29.75 -14.78 9.34
CA ALA A 20 28.33 -14.91 9.06
C ALA A 20 27.69 -13.59 9.49
N LEU A 21 27.24 -12.79 8.51
CA LEU A 21 26.41 -11.64 8.79
C LEU A 21 25.17 -12.19 9.51
N ALA A 22 25.02 -11.90 10.79
CA ALA A 22 23.79 -12.25 11.50
C ALA A 22 22.61 -11.64 10.72
N ALA A 23 21.58 -12.45 10.45
CA ALA A 23 20.34 -11.96 9.85
C ALA A 23 19.82 -10.80 10.71
N ARG A 24 19.41 -9.68 10.08
CA ARG A 24 18.98 -8.46 10.80
C ARG A 24 17.54 -8.56 11.28
N GLU A 25 16.80 -9.49 10.71
CA GLU A 25 15.40 -9.80 10.97
C GLU A 25 15.20 -11.31 11.07
N ARG A 26 14.17 -11.73 11.80
CA ARG A 26 13.63 -13.09 11.72
C ARG A 26 12.39 -13.06 10.85
N VAL A 27 12.27 -14.04 9.97
CA VAL A 27 11.15 -14.14 9.04
C VAL A 27 10.56 -15.53 9.10
N GLU A 28 9.26 -15.60 9.37
CA GLU A 28 8.47 -16.82 9.33
C GLU A 28 7.51 -16.73 8.13
N VAL A 29 7.47 -17.76 7.29
CA VAL A 29 6.50 -17.88 6.21
C VAL A 29 5.25 -18.56 6.77
N LEU A 30 4.18 -17.78 6.96
CA LEU A 30 2.91 -18.27 7.52
C LEU A 30 2.03 -18.96 6.48
N GLN A 31 2.10 -18.47 5.24
CA GLN A 31 1.36 -19.01 4.10
C GLN A 31 2.13 -18.70 2.81
N ASN A 32 2.12 -19.62 1.87
CA ASN A 32 2.61 -19.43 0.50
C ASN A 32 1.48 -19.73 -0.51
N GLN A 33 1.80 -19.73 -1.81
CA GLN A 33 0.84 -19.97 -2.90
C GLN A 33 -0.34 -18.98 -2.87
N LEU A 34 -0.06 -17.73 -2.50
CA LEU A 34 -1.02 -16.64 -2.59
C LEU A 34 -0.86 -15.98 -3.97
N GLU A 35 -1.87 -16.07 -4.82
CA GLU A 35 -1.80 -15.45 -6.14
C GLU A 35 -2.04 -13.94 -6.05
N HIS A 36 -0.95 -13.16 -6.10
CA HIS A 36 -0.95 -11.70 -5.99
C HIS A 36 -1.82 -11.17 -4.83
N PRO A 37 -1.50 -11.52 -3.56
CA PRO A 37 -2.20 -10.98 -2.41
C PRO A 37 -2.01 -9.46 -2.35
N TRP A 38 -3.08 -8.69 -2.12
CA TRP A 38 -3.07 -7.22 -2.19
C TRP A 38 -3.14 -6.54 -0.83
N ALA A 39 -4.01 -7.03 0.06
CA ALA A 39 -4.24 -6.48 1.39
C ALA A 39 -4.45 -7.57 2.43
N LEU A 40 -4.28 -7.20 3.70
CA LEU A 40 -4.74 -8.00 4.82
C LEU A 40 -5.48 -7.19 5.89
N ALA A 41 -6.33 -7.84 6.67
CA ALA A 41 -6.98 -7.27 7.84
C ALA A 41 -7.06 -8.31 8.97
N PHE A 42 -6.60 -7.94 10.17
CA PHE A 42 -6.65 -8.79 11.35
C PHE A 42 -8.07 -8.83 11.91
N LEU A 43 -8.64 -10.02 12.04
CA LEU A 43 -9.87 -10.20 12.80
C LEU A 43 -9.58 -10.10 14.30
N PRO A 44 -10.49 -9.53 15.11
CA PRO A 44 -10.33 -9.48 16.56
C PRO A 44 -10.38 -10.88 17.17
N ASP A 45 -9.92 -10.98 18.42
CA ASP A 45 -9.95 -12.20 19.25
C ASP A 45 -9.16 -13.37 18.64
N ASP A 46 -8.05 -13.06 17.97
CA ASP A 46 -7.16 -14.02 17.29
C ASP A 46 -7.89 -14.93 16.28
N ARG A 47 -9.00 -14.45 15.72
CA ARG A 47 -9.82 -15.24 14.75
C ARG A 47 -9.18 -15.38 13.38
N GLY A 48 -8.03 -14.74 13.13
CA GLY A 48 -7.26 -14.90 11.90
C GLY A 48 -7.12 -13.60 11.09
N ILE A 49 -6.73 -13.76 9.83
CA ILE A 49 -6.38 -12.67 8.92
C ILE A 49 -7.19 -12.82 7.64
N LEU A 50 -8.03 -11.84 7.32
CA LEU A 50 -8.62 -11.71 5.99
C LEU A 50 -7.55 -11.22 5.02
N MET A 51 -7.51 -11.77 3.81
CA MET A 51 -6.61 -11.36 2.74
C MET A 51 -7.34 -11.28 1.42
N THR A 52 -7.04 -10.24 0.64
CA THR A 52 -7.50 -10.13 -0.74
C THR A 52 -6.43 -10.70 -1.67
N LEU A 53 -6.86 -11.53 -2.62
CA LEU A 53 -6.07 -11.93 -3.78
C LEU A 53 -6.56 -11.11 -4.97
N ARG A 54 -5.65 -10.46 -5.70
CA ARG A 54 -6.01 -9.49 -6.75
C ARG A 54 -6.91 -10.10 -7.83
N GLY A 55 -6.84 -11.41 -8.05
CA GLY A 55 -7.72 -12.13 -8.97
C GLY A 55 -9.22 -12.07 -8.64
N GLY A 56 -9.62 -11.69 -7.43
CA GLY A 56 -11.03 -11.53 -7.07
C GLY A 56 -11.46 -12.27 -5.80
N GLU A 57 -10.54 -12.91 -5.08
CA GLU A 57 -10.88 -13.75 -3.94
C GLU A 57 -10.57 -13.04 -2.61
N LEU A 58 -11.53 -13.03 -1.70
CA LEU A 58 -11.27 -12.78 -0.28
C LEU A 58 -11.09 -14.13 0.42
N ARG A 59 -10.00 -14.32 1.15
CA ARG A 59 -9.71 -15.55 1.89
C ARG A 59 -9.42 -15.26 3.35
N LEU A 60 -9.64 -16.26 4.20
CA LEU A 60 -9.28 -16.23 5.62
C LEU A 60 -8.09 -17.15 5.86
N TRP A 61 -7.06 -16.64 6.52
CA TRP A 61 -5.97 -17.45 7.08
C TRP A 61 -6.10 -17.52 8.60
N GLN A 62 -5.94 -18.71 9.18
CA GLN A 62 -5.89 -18.91 10.63
C GLN A 62 -4.66 -19.76 10.98
N ARG A 63 -3.95 -19.43 12.07
CA ARG A 63 -2.68 -20.07 12.47
C ARG A 63 -2.75 -21.61 12.45
N ASP A 64 -3.81 -22.18 13.01
CA ASP A 64 -3.93 -23.64 13.16
C ASP A 64 -4.66 -24.32 11.99
N LYS A 65 -5.26 -23.56 11.07
CA LYS A 65 -6.07 -24.09 9.96
C LYS A 65 -5.51 -23.78 8.57
N GLY A 66 -4.53 -22.88 8.47
CA GLY A 66 -4.02 -22.37 7.20
C GLY A 66 -5.05 -21.52 6.46
N LEU A 67 -4.96 -21.52 5.14
CA LEU A 67 -5.80 -20.73 4.24
C LEU A 67 -7.12 -21.46 3.90
N ALA A 68 -8.24 -20.84 4.22
CA ALA A 68 -9.58 -21.32 3.88
C ALA A 68 -9.91 -21.13 2.39
N PRO A 69 -10.97 -21.80 1.88
CA PRO A 69 -11.57 -21.47 0.59
C PRO A 69 -12.00 -20.00 0.49
N ALA A 70 -12.26 -19.54 -0.75
CA ALA A 70 -12.75 -18.18 -0.99
C ALA A 70 -14.08 -17.91 -0.27
N ILE A 71 -14.16 -16.76 0.38
CA ILE A 71 -15.37 -16.25 1.01
C ILE A 71 -16.37 -15.89 -0.10
N SER A 72 -17.60 -16.38 0.04
CA SER A 72 -18.69 -16.10 -0.90
C SER A 72 -19.26 -14.67 -0.71
N GLY A 73 -19.92 -14.12 -1.74
CA GLY A 73 -20.55 -12.78 -1.65
C GLY A 73 -19.60 -11.59 -1.87
N VAL A 74 -18.34 -11.86 -2.24
CA VAL A 74 -17.37 -10.86 -2.70
C VAL A 74 -17.80 -10.34 -4.09
N PRO A 75 -17.66 -9.04 -4.40
CA PRO A 75 -18.03 -8.49 -5.71
C PRO A 75 -17.19 -9.08 -6.84
N GLN A 76 -17.79 -9.24 -8.02
CA GLN A 76 -17.03 -9.50 -9.24
C GLN A 76 -16.12 -8.30 -9.54
N VAL A 77 -14.86 -8.58 -9.86
CA VAL A 77 -13.84 -7.56 -10.12
C VAL A 77 -13.40 -7.56 -11.59
N TRP A 78 -12.85 -6.43 -12.01
CA TRP A 78 -12.12 -6.31 -13.27
C TRP A 78 -10.63 -6.58 -13.02
N ALA A 79 -10.23 -7.84 -13.11
CA ALA A 79 -8.85 -8.28 -12.84
C ALA A 79 -7.95 -8.18 -14.07
N ASN A 80 -7.53 -6.95 -14.42
CA ASN A 80 -6.65 -6.69 -15.55
C ASN A 80 -5.59 -5.63 -15.19
N GLY A 81 -4.35 -5.84 -15.64
CA GLY A 81 -3.21 -4.98 -15.29
C GLY A 81 -3.00 -4.90 -13.77
N GLN A 82 -3.08 -3.69 -13.22
CA GLN A 82 -3.03 -3.39 -11.79
C GLN A 82 -4.38 -3.53 -11.08
N GLY A 83 -5.48 -3.73 -11.83
CA GLY A 83 -6.83 -3.87 -11.32
C GLY A 83 -7.16 -5.27 -10.81
N GLY A 84 -8.22 -5.36 -10.00
CA GLY A 84 -8.68 -6.59 -9.37
C GLY A 84 -9.38 -6.30 -8.06
N LEU A 85 -9.40 -7.28 -7.15
CA LEU A 85 -9.75 -7.04 -5.75
C LEU A 85 -8.56 -6.38 -5.06
N LEU A 86 -8.79 -5.23 -4.42
CA LEU A 86 -7.73 -4.41 -3.85
C LEU A 86 -7.79 -4.49 -2.33
N ASP A 87 -8.31 -3.47 -1.65
CA ASP A 87 -8.22 -3.39 -0.20
C ASP A 87 -9.26 -4.25 0.53
N VAL A 88 -8.92 -4.65 1.76
CA VAL A 88 -9.86 -5.10 2.79
C VAL A 88 -9.62 -4.32 4.09
N ALA A 89 -10.67 -3.69 4.61
CA ALA A 89 -10.63 -2.98 5.88
C ALA A 89 -11.83 -3.38 6.74
N LEU A 90 -11.61 -3.57 8.05
CA LEU A 90 -12.70 -3.73 9.00
C LEU A 90 -13.25 -2.35 9.35
N ALA A 91 -14.57 -2.23 9.46
CA ALA A 91 -15.17 -1.01 10.00
C ALA A 91 -14.72 -0.78 11.46
N PRO A 92 -14.63 0.47 11.95
CA PRO A 92 -14.26 0.75 13.34
C PRO A 92 -15.17 0.06 14.36
N ASP A 93 -16.44 -0.18 14.01
CA ASP A 93 -17.46 -0.85 14.84
C ASP A 93 -17.56 -2.36 14.52
N PHE A 94 -16.55 -2.99 13.92
CA PHE A 94 -16.60 -4.38 13.46
C PHE A 94 -17.03 -5.38 14.55
N ALA A 95 -16.68 -5.13 15.81
CA ALA A 95 -17.09 -5.98 16.93
C ALA A 95 -18.63 -6.10 17.05
N GLN A 96 -19.38 -5.08 16.63
CA GLN A 96 -20.84 -5.07 16.62
C GLN A 96 -21.40 -5.29 15.22
N SER A 97 -20.91 -4.55 14.23
CA SER A 97 -21.48 -4.53 12.88
C SER A 97 -21.03 -5.71 12.02
N ARG A 98 -19.84 -6.26 12.31
CA ARG A 98 -19.09 -7.19 11.46
C ARG A 98 -18.90 -6.71 10.04
N ARG A 99 -18.91 -5.39 9.83
CA ARG A 99 -18.82 -4.78 8.50
C ARG A 99 -17.39 -4.82 7.97
N VAL A 100 -17.23 -5.41 6.79
CA VAL A 100 -15.98 -5.47 6.04
C VAL A 100 -16.11 -4.62 4.78
N TRP A 101 -15.18 -3.70 4.60
CA TRP A 101 -15.07 -2.83 3.44
C TRP A 101 -14.08 -3.42 2.44
N LEU A 102 -14.44 -3.35 1.17
CA LEU A 102 -13.59 -3.74 0.06
C LEU A 102 -13.48 -2.61 -0.95
N SER A 103 -12.29 -2.47 -1.53
CA SER A 103 -12.11 -1.72 -2.77
C SER A 103 -11.71 -2.65 -3.89
N TYR A 104 -12.13 -2.34 -5.11
CA TYR A 104 -11.83 -3.15 -6.28
C TYR A 104 -11.91 -2.34 -7.57
N ALA A 105 -11.26 -2.81 -8.63
CA ALA A 105 -11.47 -2.27 -9.96
C ALA A 105 -12.79 -2.79 -10.52
N GLU A 106 -13.67 -1.90 -10.94
CA GLU A 106 -14.97 -2.23 -11.55
C GLU A 106 -14.98 -1.75 -12.99
N GLY A 107 -15.28 -2.65 -13.93
CA GLY A 107 -15.42 -2.32 -15.35
C GLY A 107 -16.60 -1.38 -15.62
N GLY A 108 -16.50 -0.57 -16.67
CA GLY A 108 -17.56 0.27 -17.19
C GLY A 108 -17.93 -0.11 -18.62
N SER A 109 -18.53 0.84 -19.35
CA SER A 109 -18.58 0.77 -20.81
C SER A 109 -17.18 0.98 -21.41
N ASP A 110 -16.98 0.53 -22.65
CA ASP A 110 -15.79 0.85 -23.46
C ASP A 110 -14.46 0.27 -22.95
N ASP A 111 -14.49 -0.90 -22.32
CA ASP A 111 -13.31 -1.63 -21.80
C ASP A 111 -12.43 -0.83 -20.82
N LYS A 112 -13.00 0.23 -20.23
CA LYS A 112 -12.37 1.02 -19.17
C LYS A 112 -12.90 0.64 -17.81
N ALA A 113 -12.10 0.91 -16.78
CA ALA A 113 -12.42 0.64 -15.39
C ALA A 113 -12.12 1.84 -14.50
N GLY A 114 -12.62 1.76 -13.27
CA GLY A 114 -12.31 2.69 -12.20
C GLY A 114 -12.55 2.03 -10.84
N THR A 115 -11.97 2.59 -9.79
CA THR A 115 -12.07 2.05 -8.43
C THR A 115 -13.51 2.16 -7.92
N ALA A 116 -14.03 1.07 -7.36
CA ALA A 116 -15.29 1.01 -6.62
C ALA A 116 -15.00 0.62 -5.17
N VAL A 117 -15.84 1.12 -4.25
CA VAL A 117 -15.73 0.84 -2.82
C VAL A 117 -17.10 0.49 -2.27
N GLY A 118 -17.14 -0.57 -1.47
CA GLY A 118 -18.37 -1.09 -0.88
C GLY A 118 -18.09 -1.82 0.42
N TYR A 119 -19.16 -2.25 1.08
CA TYR A 119 -19.07 -3.06 2.28
C TYR A 119 -20.18 -4.09 2.36
N GLY A 120 -19.91 -5.17 3.09
CA GLY A 120 -20.90 -6.18 3.49
C GLY A 120 -20.66 -6.61 4.93
N ARG A 121 -21.52 -7.49 5.45
CA ARG A 121 -21.39 -8.07 6.79
C ARG A 121 -20.70 -9.44 6.69
N LEU A 122 -19.58 -9.62 7.38
CA LEU A 122 -18.95 -10.93 7.46
C LEU A 122 -19.80 -11.85 8.35
N SER A 123 -20.21 -13.00 7.82
CA SER A 123 -21.00 -14.01 8.56
C SER A 123 -20.26 -14.49 9.81
N GLU A 124 -21.00 -15.01 10.80
CA GLU A 124 -20.39 -15.49 12.06
C GLU A 124 -19.42 -16.65 11.84
N ASP A 125 -19.73 -17.53 10.88
CA ASP A 125 -18.90 -18.66 10.47
C ASP A 125 -17.69 -18.27 9.59
N LEU A 126 -17.57 -16.99 9.23
CA LEU A 126 -16.50 -16.40 8.42
C LEU A 126 -16.45 -16.92 6.97
N GLN A 127 -17.54 -17.48 6.43
CA GLN A 127 -17.57 -18.06 5.08
C GLN A 127 -18.25 -17.19 4.01
N ARG A 128 -18.95 -16.12 4.42
CA ARG A 128 -19.73 -15.27 3.51
C ARG A 128 -19.64 -13.79 3.88
N LEU A 129 -19.57 -12.96 2.85
CA LEU A 129 -19.81 -11.53 2.94
C LEU A 129 -21.25 -11.24 2.51
N GLU A 130 -22.10 -10.95 3.48
CA GLU A 130 -23.54 -10.78 3.30
C GLU A 130 -23.88 -9.35 2.89
N ASN A 131 -24.85 -9.21 1.98
CA ASN A 131 -25.43 -7.92 1.58
C ASN A 131 -24.37 -6.89 1.16
N PHE A 132 -23.38 -7.34 0.39
CA PHE A 132 -22.36 -6.43 -0.13
C PHE A 132 -23.01 -5.36 -1.02
N GLN A 133 -22.74 -4.09 -0.72
CA GLN A 133 -23.24 -2.96 -1.48
C GLN A 133 -22.13 -1.98 -1.82
N VAL A 134 -22.17 -1.45 -3.05
CA VAL A 134 -21.24 -0.43 -3.52
C VAL A 134 -21.78 0.94 -3.12
N VAL A 135 -20.97 1.71 -2.37
CA VAL A 135 -21.36 3.04 -1.87
C VAL A 135 -20.58 4.17 -2.53
N PHE A 136 -19.46 3.86 -3.19
CA PHE A 136 -18.64 4.84 -3.86
C PHE A 136 -18.05 4.29 -5.16
N ARG A 137 -18.01 5.14 -6.20
CA ARG A 137 -17.37 4.83 -7.48
C ARG A 137 -16.55 6.01 -7.96
N GLN A 138 -15.30 5.73 -8.33
CA GLN A 138 -14.49 6.65 -9.09
C GLN A 138 -15.13 6.88 -10.47
N GLN A 139 -15.44 8.13 -10.77
CA GLN A 139 -16.07 8.54 -12.02
C GLN A 139 -15.37 9.78 -12.60
N PRO A 140 -15.20 9.86 -13.92
CA PRO A 140 -15.48 8.79 -14.92
C PRO A 140 -14.54 7.58 -14.78
N LYS A 141 -14.92 6.43 -15.35
CA LYS A 141 -14.04 5.26 -15.48
C LYS A 141 -13.11 5.46 -16.68
N LEU A 142 -11.81 5.55 -16.43
CA LEU A 142 -10.82 5.95 -17.44
C LEU A 142 -9.67 4.97 -17.61
N SER A 143 -9.50 4.02 -16.68
CA SER A 143 -8.34 3.14 -16.65
C SER A 143 -8.49 2.03 -17.67
N THR A 144 -7.43 1.72 -18.39
CA THR A 144 -7.31 0.50 -19.21
C THR A 144 -6.40 -0.53 -18.53
N GLY A 145 -6.13 -0.40 -17.24
CA GLY A 145 -5.26 -1.33 -16.49
C GLY A 145 -4.36 -0.72 -15.44
N ASN A 146 -4.25 0.60 -15.33
CA ASN A 146 -3.28 1.27 -14.46
C ASN A 146 -3.91 2.28 -13.50
N HIS A 147 -3.23 2.53 -12.39
CA HIS A 147 -3.44 3.66 -11.47
C HIS A 147 -4.82 3.74 -10.84
N PHE A 148 -5.29 2.64 -10.26
CA PHE A 148 -6.54 2.61 -9.49
C PHE A 148 -6.39 3.24 -8.10
N GLY A 149 -5.17 3.25 -7.54
CA GLY A 149 -5.00 3.38 -6.10
C GLY A 149 -5.66 2.22 -5.36
N GLY A 150 -6.60 2.52 -4.47
CA GLY A 150 -7.51 1.55 -3.86
C GLY A 150 -7.43 1.48 -2.33
N ARG A 151 -6.42 2.06 -1.70
CA ARG A 151 -6.26 1.95 -0.24
C ARG A 151 -7.38 2.66 0.53
N LEU A 152 -7.85 2.02 1.59
CA LEU A 152 -8.92 2.43 2.50
C LEU A 152 -8.32 2.63 3.90
N VAL A 153 -8.55 3.79 4.50
CA VAL A 153 -8.08 4.07 5.87
C VAL A 153 -9.19 4.74 6.67
N PHE A 154 -9.64 4.08 7.74
CA PHE A 154 -10.47 4.73 8.75
C PHE A 154 -9.60 5.57 9.67
N ASP A 155 -10.07 6.78 10.00
CA ASP A 155 -9.34 7.69 10.87
C ASP A 155 -9.65 7.52 12.37
N GLY A 156 -10.56 6.61 12.70
CA GLY A 156 -11.03 6.36 14.07
C GLY A 156 -11.99 7.42 14.62
N ARG A 157 -12.33 8.45 13.85
CA ARG A 157 -13.18 9.58 14.24
C ARG A 157 -14.45 9.69 13.39
N GLY A 158 -14.80 8.61 12.70
CA GLY A 158 -16.03 8.51 11.90
C GLY A 158 -15.84 8.73 10.40
N TYR A 159 -14.60 8.86 9.92
CA TYR A 159 -14.33 9.06 8.50
C TYR A 159 -13.52 7.91 7.88
N LEU A 160 -13.78 7.68 6.60
CA LEU A 160 -13.05 6.79 5.70
C LEU A 160 -12.34 7.62 4.64
N PHE A 161 -11.04 7.42 4.51
CA PHE A 161 -10.24 7.95 3.41
C PHE A 161 -10.02 6.90 2.33
N ILE A 162 -10.06 7.34 1.06
CA ILE A 162 -9.87 6.48 -0.12
C ILE A 162 -8.81 7.12 -1.01
N GLY A 163 -7.73 6.38 -1.29
CA GLY A 163 -6.70 6.81 -2.24
C GLY A 163 -7.04 6.39 -3.67
N LEU A 164 -7.13 7.35 -4.60
CA LEU A 164 -7.50 7.10 -5.99
C LEU A 164 -6.40 7.58 -6.93
N GLY A 165 -5.90 6.69 -7.78
CA GLY A 165 -4.98 7.09 -8.86
C GLY A 165 -5.70 7.77 -10.01
N GLU A 166 -4.95 8.41 -10.90
CA GLU A 166 -5.51 9.16 -12.03
C GLU A 166 -5.82 8.34 -13.28
N ASN A 167 -5.86 7.00 -13.15
CA ASN A 167 -6.16 6.08 -14.24
C ASN A 167 -5.22 6.21 -15.46
N ASN A 168 -4.02 6.77 -15.24
CA ASN A 168 -3.03 7.08 -16.27
C ASN A 168 -3.47 8.14 -17.30
N GLN A 169 -4.47 8.97 -16.95
CA GLN A 169 -4.88 10.21 -17.61
C GLN A 169 -4.39 11.45 -16.84
N ARG A 170 -3.10 11.76 -16.97
CA ARG A 170 -2.34 12.63 -16.04
C ARG A 170 -3.04 13.93 -15.64
N SER A 171 -3.54 14.70 -16.61
CA SER A 171 -4.14 16.02 -16.37
C SER A 171 -5.36 15.96 -15.44
N THR A 172 -6.09 14.86 -15.44
CA THR A 172 -7.32 14.69 -14.65
C THR A 172 -7.08 14.69 -13.13
N ALA A 173 -5.82 14.54 -12.68
CA ALA A 173 -5.45 14.73 -11.28
C ALA A 173 -5.72 16.17 -10.78
N GLN A 174 -5.66 17.17 -11.67
CA GLN A 174 -5.96 18.57 -11.36
C GLN A 174 -7.45 18.92 -11.51
N ASP A 175 -8.20 18.11 -12.26
CA ASP A 175 -9.61 18.32 -12.54
C ASP A 175 -10.48 18.00 -11.32
N LEU A 176 -11.18 19.00 -10.78
CA LEU A 176 -12.04 18.85 -9.60
C LEU A 176 -13.44 18.30 -9.93
N ASP A 177 -13.83 18.26 -11.20
CA ASP A 177 -15.05 17.58 -11.68
C ASP A 177 -14.87 16.05 -11.80
N LYS A 178 -13.64 15.55 -11.60
CA LYS A 178 -13.25 14.13 -11.76
C LYS A 178 -12.65 13.55 -10.48
N LEU A 179 -12.80 12.24 -10.30
CA LEU A 179 -12.24 11.50 -9.16
C LEU A 179 -10.88 10.84 -9.44
N GLN A 180 -10.20 11.27 -10.51
CA GLN A 180 -8.85 10.80 -10.82
C GLN A 180 -7.80 11.55 -10.00
N GLY A 181 -6.85 10.83 -9.40
CA GLY A 181 -5.72 11.45 -8.70
C GLY A 181 -6.17 12.25 -7.48
N LYS A 182 -6.99 11.63 -6.63
CA LYS A 182 -7.64 12.25 -5.47
C LYS A 182 -7.45 11.42 -4.21
N VAL A 183 -7.39 12.10 -3.07
CA VAL A 183 -7.82 11.50 -1.80
C VAL A 183 -9.27 11.90 -1.58
N VAL A 184 -10.14 10.93 -1.36
CA VAL A 184 -11.54 11.12 -1.01
C VAL A 184 -11.72 10.94 0.50
N ARG A 185 -12.63 11.70 1.11
CA ARG A 185 -13.07 11.50 2.50
C ARG A 185 -14.58 11.31 2.54
N LEU A 186 -15.01 10.18 3.07
CA LEU A 186 -16.40 9.82 3.32
C LEU A 186 -16.63 9.64 4.82
N THR A 187 -17.88 9.61 5.25
CA THR A 187 -18.27 9.09 6.56
C THR A 187 -18.08 7.57 6.61
N ALA A 188 -18.11 6.99 7.82
CA ALA A 188 -18.00 5.55 8.03
C ALA A 188 -19.18 4.72 7.47
N ASP A 189 -20.24 5.35 6.97
CA ASP A 189 -21.34 4.73 6.22
C ASP A 189 -21.28 5.01 4.70
N GLY A 190 -20.25 5.73 4.23
CA GLY A 190 -20.01 5.98 2.81
C GLY A 190 -20.66 7.23 2.23
N LYS A 191 -21.13 8.16 3.08
CA LYS A 191 -21.73 9.43 2.66
C LYS A 191 -20.67 10.53 2.58
N VAL A 192 -21.01 11.60 1.88
CA VAL A 192 -20.18 12.80 1.81
C VAL A 192 -20.36 13.61 3.09
N PRO A 193 -19.28 13.92 3.85
CA PRO A 193 -19.36 14.85 4.97
C PRO A 193 -19.68 16.26 4.51
N ASP A 194 -20.59 16.95 5.20
CA ASP A 194 -20.99 18.33 4.88
C ASP A 194 -19.83 19.33 5.00
N ASP A 195 -18.80 18.99 5.80
CA ASP A 195 -17.61 19.81 6.00
C ASP A 195 -16.47 19.49 5.02
N ASN A 196 -16.68 18.65 3.99
CA ASN A 196 -15.66 18.44 2.96
C ASN A 196 -15.33 19.78 2.22
N PRO A 197 -14.06 19.98 1.79
CA PRO A 197 -13.56 21.28 1.33
C PRO A 197 -14.25 21.84 0.10
N PHE A 198 -14.89 20.99 -0.70
CA PHE A 198 -15.51 21.38 -1.97
C PHE A 198 -17.03 21.17 -2.01
N VAL A 199 -17.66 20.90 -0.87
CA VAL A 199 -19.13 20.79 -0.79
C VAL A 199 -19.77 22.13 -1.19
N GLY A 200 -20.85 22.06 -1.97
CA GLY A 200 -21.59 23.24 -2.44
C GLY A 200 -20.95 23.99 -3.61
N GLN A 201 -19.77 23.57 -4.09
CA GLN A 201 -19.13 24.19 -5.25
C GLN A 201 -19.65 23.57 -6.55
N ALA A 202 -20.20 24.40 -7.45
CA ALA A 202 -20.75 23.95 -8.72
C ALA A 202 -19.65 23.31 -9.60
N GLY A 203 -19.95 22.14 -10.17
CA GLY A 203 -19.01 21.43 -11.06
C GLY A 203 -17.85 20.74 -10.36
N VAL A 204 -17.81 20.70 -9.02
CA VAL A 204 -16.77 19.99 -8.24
C VAL A 204 -17.36 18.76 -7.56
N ARG A 205 -16.57 17.69 -7.49
CA ARG A 205 -16.91 16.46 -6.76
C ARG A 205 -16.79 16.67 -5.25
N PRO A 206 -17.89 16.63 -4.49
CA PRO A 206 -17.88 16.97 -3.07
C PRO A 206 -17.19 15.90 -2.19
N GLU A 207 -16.91 14.72 -2.76
CA GLU A 207 -16.16 13.64 -2.09
C GLU A 207 -14.67 13.97 -1.91
N ILE A 208 -14.13 14.90 -2.69
CA ILE A 208 -12.70 15.22 -2.72
C ILE A 208 -12.27 15.83 -1.38
N TRP A 209 -11.21 15.26 -0.81
CA TRP A 209 -10.47 15.82 0.32
C TRP A 209 -9.20 16.52 -0.12
N SER A 210 -8.46 15.89 -1.04
CA SER A 210 -7.23 16.45 -1.64
C SER A 210 -7.07 15.97 -3.07
N TYR A 211 -6.24 16.66 -3.87
CA TYR A 211 -6.07 16.37 -5.30
C TYR A 211 -4.62 16.56 -5.77
N GLY A 212 -4.34 16.25 -7.04
CA GLY A 212 -3.01 16.38 -7.62
C GLY A 212 -2.05 15.27 -7.20
N ILE A 213 -2.55 14.03 -7.07
CA ILE A 213 -1.74 12.82 -6.83
C ILE A 213 -1.78 11.91 -8.05
N ARG A 214 -0.75 11.08 -8.26
CA ARG A 214 -0.62 10.18 -9.42
C ARG A 214 -1.24 8.81 -9.18
N ASN A 215 -0.61 8.01 -8.32
CA ASN A 215 -1.09 6.66 -8.01
C ASN A 215 -0.75 6.30 -6.55
N PRO A 216 -1.61 6.66 -5.59
CA PRO A 216 -1.38 6.36 -4.18
C PRO A 216 -1.42 4.84 -3.96
N GLN A 217 -0.54 4.31 -3.12
CA GLN A 217 -0.49 2.87 -2.82
C GLN A 217 -0.65 2.60 -1.32
N GLY A 218 0.30 3.06 -0.51
CA GLY A 218 0.22 2.97 0.95
C GLY A 218 -0.46 4.20 1.54
N MET A 219 -1.33 3.98 2.52
CA MET A 219 -1.93 5.02 3.34
C MET A 219 -2.03 4.51 4.78
N ALA A 220 -1.75 5.37 5.76
CA ALA A 220 -1.86 5.02 7.17
C ALA A 220 -2.04 6.28 8.03
N MET A 221 -2.80 6.17 9.11
CA MET A 221 -2.85 7.22 10.14
C MET A 221 -1.52 7.20 10.90
N ASN A 222 -0.86 8.35 10.98
CA ASN A 222 0.30 8.52 11.84
C ASN A 222 -0.17 8.54 13.31
N PRO A 223 0.22 7.56 14.14
CA PRO A 223 -0.31 7.41 15.50
C PRO A 223 0.21 8.46 16.49
N TRP A 224 1.17 9.30 16.10
CA TRP A 224 1.73 10.35 16.94
C TRP A 224 1.16 11.74 16.61
N SER A 225 0.54 11.91 15.44
CA SER A 225 0.02 13.21 14.98
C SER A 225 -1.41 13.18 14.47
N ASP A 226 -2.06 12.01 14.48
CA ASP A 226 -3.42 11.77 13.96
C ASP A 226 -3.66 12.34 12.55
N THR A 227 -2.58 12.37 11.76
CA THR A 227 -2.56 12.86 10.39
C THR A 227 -2.44 11.69 9.44
N LEU A 228 -3.27 11.67 8.40
CA LEU A 228 -3.18 10.69 7.33
C LEU A 228 -1.92 10.95 6.50
N TRP A 229 -1.07 9.94 6.41
CA TRP A 229 0.05 9.95 5.48
C TRP A 229 -0.30 9.03 4.31
N LEU A 230 0.20 9.38 3.13
CA LEU A 230 0.15 8.50 1.95
C LEU A 230 1.51 8.42 1.28
N ASN A 231 1.72 7.34 0.55
CA ASN A 231 2.77 7.26 -0.46
C ASN A 231 2.17 7.04 -1.84
N GLU A 232 2.92 7.40 -2.88
CA GLU A 232 2.50 7.20 -4.26
C GLU A 232 3.65 6.85 -5.19
N HIS A 233 3.31 6.21 -6.31
CA HIS A 233 4.27 5.98 -7.39
C HIS A 233 4.42 7.23 -8.24
N GLY A 234 5.66 7.68 -8.40
CA GLY A 234 6.06 8.58 -9.48
C GLY A 234 6.11 7.84 -10.83
N PRO A 235 6.42 8.57 -11.93
CA PRO A 235 6.68 7.96 -13.24
C PRO A 235 8.05 7.25 -13.25
N ARG A 236 9.05 7.73 -13.99
CA ARG A 236 10.44 7.26 -13.87
C ARG A 236 11.12 8.07 -12.77
N GLY A 237 11.11 7.54 -11.55
CA GLY A 237 11.53 8.31 -10.37
C GLY A 237 10.38 9.15 -9.80
N GLY A 238 10.62 9.75 -8.65
CA GLY A 238 9.66 10.65 -8.00
C GLY A 238 8.55 9.93 -7.24
N ASP A 239 8.84 8.76 -6.65
CA ASP A 239 7.94 8.22 -5.62
C ASP A 239 7.98 9.14 -4.39
N GLU A 240 6.84 9.31 -3.73
CA GLU A 240 6.68 10.34 -2.69
C GLU A 240 6.06 9.79 -1.41
N ILE A 241 6.30 10.48 -0.29
CA ILE A 241 5.47 10.45 0.93
C ILE A 241 4.84 11.83 1.07
N ASN A 242 3.54 11.88 1.32
CA ASN A 242 2.76 13.10 1.45
C ASN A 242 1.97 13.11 2.78
N LEU A 243 1.90 14.27 3.44
CA LEU A 243 0.99 14.51 4.58
C LEU A 243 -0.33 15.04 4.03
N VAL A 244 -1.40 14.26 4.15
CA VAL A 244 -2.68 14.57 3.52
C VAL A 244 -3.43 15.67 4.27
N GLN A 245 -3.76 16.75 3.57
CA GLN A 245 -4.38 17.96 4.13
C GLN A 245 -5.65 18.36 3.37
N LYS A 246 -6.59 18.96 4.11
CA LYS A 246 -7.90 19.41 3.60
C LYS A 246 -7.74 20.43 2.47
N GLY A 247 -8.33 20.13 1.32
CA GLY A 247 -8.44 21.02 0.15
C GLY A 247 -7.12 21.24 -0.61
N LYS A 248 -6.05 20.51 -0.27
CA LYS A 248 -4.72 20.77 -0.81
C LYS A 248 -4.45 20.05 -2.13
N ASN A 249 -3.56 20.67 -2.91
CA ASN A 249 -3.06 20.19 -4.20
C ASN A 249 -1.64 19.64 -4.04
N TYR A 250 -1.40 18.37 -4.37
CA TYR A 250 -0.08 17.73 -4.34
C TYR A 250 0.68 17.85 -5.67
N GLY A 251 0.09 18.56 -6.64
CA GLY A 251 0.78 19.09 -7.80
C GLY A 251 0.84 18.20 -9.02
N TRP A 252 0.68 16.87 -8.94
CA TRP A 252 0.70 16.02 -10.13
C TRP A 252 -0.39 16.43 -11.15
N PRO A 253 -0.08 16.55 -12.46
CA PRO A 253 1.22 16.34 -13.11
C PRO A 253 2.05 17.63 -13.30
N LEU A 254 1.57 18.77 -12.79
CA LEU A 254 2.19 20.07 -12.96
C LEU A 254 3.49 20.22 -12.15
N ALA A 255 3.55 19.59 -10.97
CA ALA A 255 4.76 19.43 -10.18
C ALA A 255 5.09 17.93 -10.08
N THR A 256 6.34 17.57 -10.35
CA THR A 256 6.81 16.20 -10.17
C THR A 256 8.32 16.14 -10.01
N HIS A 257 8.78 15.23 -9.15
CA HIS A 257 10.19 14.91 -9.01
C HIS A 257 10.68 13.81 -9.97
N GLY A 258 9.76 13.19 -10.72
CA GLY A 258 10.07 12.18 -11.71
C GLY A 258 10.17 12.74 -13.12
N ILE A 259 10.55 11.87 -14.06
CA ILE A 259 10.53 12.16 -15.51
C ILE A 259 9.69 11.12 -16.24
N ASN A 260 9.39 11.37 -17.51
CA ASN A 260 8.75 10.37 -18.36
C ASN A 260 9.68 9.16 -18.54
N TYR A 261 9.11 7.97 -18.78
CA TYR A 261 9.89 6.76 -19.03
C TYR A 261 10.81 6.89 -20.26
N SER A 262 10.47 7.76 -21.21
CA SER A 262 11.34 8.14 -22.34
C SER A 262 12.66 8.81 -21.91
N GLY A 263 12.76 9.29 -20.67
CA GLY A 263 13.90 10.09 -20.17
C GLY A 263 13.73 11.60 -20.34
N LEU A 264 12.64 12.04 -20.95
CA LEU A 264 12.28 13.46 -21.08
C LEU A 264 11.37 13.91 -19.92
N PRO A 265 11.21 15.23 -19.69
CA PRO A 265 10.23 15.73 -18.73
C PRO A 265 8.81 15.21 -19.00
N ILE A 266 7.98 15.15 -17.95
CA ILE A 266 6.54 14.94 -18.11
C ILE A 266 5.97 16.14 -18.88
N PRO A 267 5.18 15.95 -19.95
CA PRO A 267 4.76 17.05 -20.84
C PRO A 267 4.04 18.19 -20.13
N GLU A 268 3.27 17.88 -19.09
CA GLU A 268 2.48 18.85 -18.33
C GLU A 268 3.28 19.54 -17.20
N ALA A 269 4.47 19.02 -16.87
CA ALA A 269 5.23 19.47 -15.70
C ALA A 269 5.85 20.86 -15.92
N LYS A 270 5.70 21.70 -14.91
CA LYS A 270 6.27 23.06 -14.82
C LYS A 270 7.51 23.12 -13.93
N GLY A 271 7.80 22.06 -13.19
CA GLY A 271 8.96 21.96 -12.31
C GLY A 271 8.84 20.84 -11.29
N LYS A 272 9.82 20.76 -10.38
CA LYS A 272 9.74 19.88 -9.20
C LYS A 272 8.79 20.44 -8.14
N THR A 273 8.67 21.76 -8.08
CA THR A 273 7.77 22.50 -7.21
C THR A 273 6.98 23.50 -8.06
N LEU A 274 5.78 23.86 -7.59
CA LEU A 274 4.94 24.87 -8.21
C LEU A 274 4.25 25.68 -7.11
N GLU A 275 4.11 26.99 -7.29
CA GLU A 275 3.33 27.81 -6.36
C GLU A 275 1.87 27.30 -6.31
N GLY A 276 1.32 27.20 -5.10
CA GLY A 276 -0.02 26.65 -4.88
C GLY A 276 -0.10 25.12 -4.81
N THR A 277 1.03 24.41 -4.83
CA THR A 277 1.10 22.95 -4.57
C THR A 277 1.87 22.67 -3.30
N GLU A 278 1.45 21.64 -2.56
CA GLU A 278 2.15 21.14 -1.38
C GLU A 278 3.34 20.27 -1.81
N ALA A 279 4.48 20.44 -1.14
CA ALA A 279 5.65 19.63 -1.38
C ALA A 279 5.57 18.29 -0.64
N PRO A 280 6.09 17.20 -1.23
CA PRO A 280 6.18 15.93 -0.53
C PRO A 280 7.14 16.00 0.67
N LEU A 281 6.85 15.20 1.68
CA LEU A 281 7.69 15.02 2.86
C LEU A 281 9.01 14.34 2.51
N PHE A 282 8.95 13.38 1.59
CA PHE A 282 10.07 12.57 1.17
C PHE A 282 9.91 12.17 -0.28
N VAL A 283 11.01 12.08 -1.01
CA VAL A 283 11.03 11.73 -2.43
C VAL A 283 12.17 10.78 -2.73
N TRP A 284 11.88 9.71 -3.48
CA TRP A 284 12.91 8.88 -4.09
C TRP A 284 13.15 9.27 -5.54
N ALA A 285 14.35 9.80 -5.83
CA ALA A 285 14.76 10.11 -7.20
C ALA A 285 14.79 8.86 -8.10
N LYS A 286 15.13 7.70 -7.53
CA LYS A 286 14.97 6.38 -8.15
C LYS A 286 13.84 5.65 -7.44
N SER A 287 12.69 5.57 -8.10
CA SER A 287 11.47 4.96 -7.53
C SER A 287 11.71 3.51 -7.10
N PRO A 288 11.51 3.18 -5.81
CA PRO A 288 11.42 1.79 -5.34
C PRO A 288 10.08 1.13 -5.70
N ALA A 289 9.13 1.88 -6.27
CA ALA A 289 7.73 1.52 -6.44
C ALA A 289 7.10 1.19 -5.08
N VAL A 290 7.04 2.21 -4.21
CA VAL A 290 6.48 2.14 -2.85
C VAL A 290 5.08 1.51 -2.81
N SER A 291 4.77 0.75 -1.78
CA SER A 291 3.50 0.03 -1.68
C SER A 291 2.85 0.23 -0.31
N GLY A 292 2.26 -0.81 0.30
CA GLY A 292 1.69 -0.70 1.64
C GLY A 292 2.67 -0.15 2.66
N MET A 293 2.14 0.46 3.71
CA MET A 293 2.97 1.07 4.75
C MET A 293 2.34 0.95 6.14
N ALA A 294 3.19 0.89 7.17
CA ALA A 294 2.77 0.80 8.55
C ALA A 294 3.69 1.56 9.49
N PHE A 295 3.11 2.42 10.32
CA PHE A 295 3.80 2.99 11.47
C PHE A 295 3.92 1.95 12.56
N TYR A 296 5.07 1.92 13.23
CA TYR A 296 5.32 1.03 14.35
C TYR A 296 5.31 1.81 15.66
N ASN A 297 4.24 1.60 16.43
CA ASN A 297 4.05 2.15 17.77
C ASN A 297 3.82 1.06 18.84
N ALA A 298 3.92 -0.23 18.47
CA ALA A 298 3.68 -1.34 19.39
C ALA A 298 4.83 -1.50 20.40
N PRO A 299 4.55 -1.84 21.68
CA PRO A 299 5.59 -1.97 22.70
C PRO A 299 6.46 -3.23 22.53
N THR A 300 6.01 -4.21 21.73
CA THR A 300 6.66 -5.53 21.59
C THR A 300 8.13 -5.45 21.16
N PHE A 301 8.46 -4.57 20.21
CA PHE A 301 9.84 -4.36 19.75
C PHE A 301 10.25 -2.89 19.91
N PRO A 302 10.80 -2.50 21.08
CA PRO A 302 11.19 -1.12 21.36
C PRO A 302 12.15 -0.50 20.33
N GLN A 303 13.02 -1.30 19.72
CA GLN A 303 13.96 -0.85 18.67
C GLN A 303 13.27 -0.39 17.37
N TRP A 304 12.03 -0.79 17.15
CA TRP A 304 11.21 -0.37 16.01
C TRP A 304 10.28 0.80 16.35
N GLN A 305 10.28 1.31 17.59
CA GLN A 305 9.51 2.49 17.93
C GLN A 305 9.90 3.70 17.07
N HIS A 306 8.90 4.49 16.71
CA HIS A 306 9.07 5.64 15.79
C HIS A 306 9.68 5.23 14.44
N ARG A 307 9.23 4.10 13.90
CA ARG A 307 9.54 3.67 12.53
C ARG A 307 8.30 3.67 11.65
N LEU A 308 8.53 3.91 10.37
CA LEU A 308 7.58 3.69 9.29
C LEU A 308 8.19 2.66 8.34
N PHE A 309 7.47 1.56 8.14
CA PHE A 309 7.82 0.50 7.21
C PHE A 309 7.05 0.70 5.91
N ILE A 310 7.73 0.61 4.76
CA ILE A 310 7.13 0.78 3.44
C ILE A 310 7.59 -0.35 2.53
N GLY A 311 6.65 -1.09 1.94
CA GLY A 311 6.98 -2.10 0.95
C GLY A 311 7.54 -1.48 -0.32
N ALA A 312 8.50 -2.14 -0.96
CA ALA A 312 9.01 -1.76 -2.28
C ALA A 312 8.75 -2.89 -3.28
N LEU A 313 7.96 -2.58 -4.31
CA LEU A 313 7.62 -3.54 -5.36
C LEU A 313 8.81 -3.76 -6.30
N LYS A 314 9.47 -2.69 -6.75
CA LYS A 314 10.55 -2.79 -7.75
C LYS A 314 11.88 -3.16 -7.11
N ASP A 315 12.19 -2.57 -5.97
CA ASP A 315 13.45 -2.82 -5.25
C ASP A 315 13.37 -4.06 -4.33
N THR A 316 12.27 -4.81 -4.38
CA THR A 316 12.08 -6.12 -3.72
C THR A 316 12.57 -6.16 -2.27
N SER A 317 12.14 -5.19 -1.47
CA SER A 317 12.59 -5.00 -0.08
C SER A 317 11.53 -4.26 0.74
N LEU A 318 11.74 -4.22 2.05
CA LEU A 318 10.96 -3.42 2.99
C LEU A 318 11.83 -2.27 3.51
N ILE A 319 11.42 -1.05 3.19
CA ILE A 319 12.12 0.18 3.55
C ILE A 319 11.78 0.54 5.00
N VAL A 320 12.80 0.85 5.80
CA VAL A 320 12.67 1.26 7.20
C VAL A 320 13.04 2.73 7.33
N LEU A 321 12.06 3.56 7.68
CA LEU A 321 12.24 4.99 7.91
C LEU A 321 12.15 5.30 9.40
N LYS A 322 12.98 6.22 9.90
CA LYS A 322 12.78 6.87 11.19
C LYS A 322 11.79 8.01 11.03
N VAL A 323 10.85 8.14 11.96
CA VAL A 323 9.87 9.23 12.01
C VAL A 323 10.22 10.17 13.16
N ASP A 324 10.32 11.47 12.87
CA ASP A 324 10.57 12.52 13.86
C ASP A 324 9.65 13.72 13.58
N GLY A 325 8.49 13.73 14.23
CA GLY A 325 7.39 14.64 13.89
C GLY A 325 6.99 14.50 12.42
N ASN A 326 7.04 15.63 11.69
CA ASN A 326 6.81 15.69 10.25
C ASN A 326 8.13 15.63 9.47
N LYS A 327 9.05 14.74 9.85
CA LYS A 327 10.27 14.43 9.10
C LYS A 327 10.47 12.92 9.07
N VAL A 328 11.02 12.43 7.95
CA VAL A 328 11.45 11.04 7.83
C VAL A 328 12.83 10.93 7.25
N THR A 329 13.57 9.91 7.69
CA THR A 329 14.90 9.56 7.16
C THR A 329 15.01 8.06 6.97
N GLU A 330 15.45 7.63 5.79
CA GLU A 330 15.70 6.21 5.49
C GLU A 330 16.89 5.70 6.31
N GLN A 331 16.65 4.62 7.06
CA GLN A 331 17.65 4.00 7.93
C GLN A 331 18.28 2.80 7.25
N GLU A 332 17.44 1.90 6.76
CA GLU A 332 17.86 0.66 6.12
C GLU A 332 16.75 0.06 5.26
N ARG A 333 17.09 -1.06 4.61
CA ARG A 333 16.16 -1.91 3.89
C ARG A 333 16.36 -3.35 4.36
N ILE A 334 15.27 -4.03 4.67
CA ILE A 334 15.24 -5.43 5.10
C ILE A 334 14.48 -6.28 4.07
N LEU A 335 14.56 -7.61 4.18
CA LEU A 335 13.95 -8.60 3.27
C LEU A 335 14.49 -8.62 1.84
N GLY A 336 15.57 -7.87 1.55
CA GLY A 336 16.12 -7.74 0.19
C GLY A 336 16.78 -9.01 -0.33
N ASP A 337 17.31 -9.85 0.56
CA ASP A 337 17.90 -11.16 0.26
C ASP A 337 16.89 -12.17 -0.28
N ARG A 338 15.59 -11.97 0.00
CA ARG A 338 14.51 -12.83 -0.48
C ARG A 338 14.15 -12.61 -1.95
N GLY A 339 14.51 -11.47 -2.52
CA GLY A 339 14.23 -11.13 -3.92
C GLY A 339 12.73 -11.14 -4.27
N LYS A 340 11.86 -10.79 -3.32
CA LYS A 340 10.40 -10.77 -3.49
C LYS A 340 9.87 -9.34 -3.55
N ARG A 341 8.93 -9.07 -4.46
CA ARG A 341 8.23 -7.78 -4.55
C ARG A 341 7.34 -7.63 -3.31
N ILE A 342 7.45 -6.52 -2.56
CA ILE A 342 6.64 -6.34 -1.34
C ILE A 342 5.39 -5.51 -1.66
N ARG A 343 4.20 -6.07 -1.39
CA ARG A 343 2.88 -5.47 -1.66
C ARG A 343 2.31 -4.71 -0.48
N ASP A 344 2.21 -5.35 0.67
CA ASP A 344 1.61 -4.75 1.85
C ASP A 344 2.44 -5.04 3.09
N VAL A 345 2.40 -4.13 4.06
CA VAL A 345 3.01 -4.29 5.38
C VAL A 345 2.06 -3.73 6.42
N ARG A 346 1.85 -4.49 7.49
CA ARG A 346 0.96 -4.13 8.60
C ARG A 346 1.60 -4.50 9.93
N VAL A 347 1.36 -3.70 10.96
CA VAL A 347 1.67 -4.11 12.34
C VAL A 347 0.49 -4.92 12.87
N GLY A 348 0.74 -6.16 13.27
CA GLY A 348 -0.23 -7.02 13.90
C GLY A 348 -0.55 -6.60 15.34
N PRO A 349 -1.68 -7.06 15.90
CA PRO A 349 -2.03 -6.78 17.30
C PRO A 349 -1.02 -7.35 18.30
N ASP A 350 -0.20 -8.33 17.89
CA ASP A 350 0.90 -8.88 18.68
C ASP A 350 2.22 -8.07 18.55
N GLY A 351 2.22 -7.01 17.76
CA GLY A 351 3.37 -6.14 17.53
C GLY A 351 4.41 -6.69 16.55
N TYR A 352 4.11 -7.77 15.82
CA TYR A 352 4.93 -8.21 14.69
C TYR A 352 4.56 -7.48 13.41
N LEU A 353 5.48 -7.43 12.45
CA LEU A 353 5.14 -7.02 11.09
C LEU A 353 4.59 -8.21 10.31
N TYR A 354 3.51 -7.98 9.59
CA TYR A 354 2.94 -8.91 8.63
C TYR A 354 3.10 -8.33 7.23
N VAL A 355 3.69 -9.12 6.34
CA VAL A 355 4.10 -8.67 5.00
C VAL A 355 3.51 -9.57 3.93
N LEU A 356 2.97 -8.97 2.87
CA LEU A 356 2.50 -9.67 1.66
C LEU A 356 3.46 -9.44 0.50
N THR A 357 3.72 -10.49 -0.29
CA THR A 357 4.55 -10.40 -1.50
C THR A 357 3.71 -10.40 -2.79
N ASP A 358 4.04 -9.55 -3.76
CA ASP A 358 3.33 -9.37 -5.05
C ASP A 358 3.81 -10.35 -6.12
N GLU A 359 3.60 -11.65 -5.90
CA GLU A 359 4.02 -12.72 -6.80
C GLU A 359 2.85 -13.65 -7.16
N SER A 360 2.97 -14.42 -8.24
CA SER A 360 2.01 -15.50 -8.55
C SER A 360 2.06 -16.63 -7.50
N ASN A 361 3.22 -16.84 -6.88
CA ASN A 361 3.39 -17.65 -5.68
C ASN A 361 3.82 -16.74 -4.51
N GLY A 362 2.92 -15.84 -4.14
CA GLY A 362 3.09 -14.88 -3.05
C GLY A 362 3.00 -15.51 -1.68
N GLU A 363 3.41 -14.76 -0.68
CA GLU A 363 3.60 -15.21 0.70
C GLU A 363 2.98 -14.23 1.69
N LEU A 364 2.45 -14.79 2.78
CA LEU A 364 2.17 -14.07 4.03
C LEU A 364 3.35 -14.34 4.97
N LEU A 365 4.02 -13.28 5.38
CA LEU A 365 5.20 -13.34 6.23
C LEU A 365 4.91 -12.72 7.59
N LYS A 366 5.49 -13.30 8.64
CA LYS A 366 5.60 -12.68 9.96
C LYS A 366 7.07 -12.30 10.19
N VAL A 367 7.32 -11.03 10.51
CA VAL A 367 8.66 -10.45 10.58
C VAL A 367 8.86 -9.79 11.94
N SER A 368 10.03 -10.03 12.53
CA SER A 368 10.50 -9.40 13.77
C SER A 368 11.96 -8.97 13.62
N PRO A 369 12.46 -8.04 14.45
CA PRO A 369 13.90 -7.79 14.50
C PRO A 369 14.67 -9.06 14.91
N ALA A 370 15.92 -9.15 14.51
CA ALA A 370 16.85 -10.10 15.12
C ALA A 370 17.06 -9.76 16.60
N SER A 371 17.35 -10.79 17.39
CA SER A 371 17.50 -10.71 18.85
C SER A 371 18.70 -9.88 19.27
#